data_AF-A0AAE2YQP6-F1
#
_entry.id   AF-A0AAE2YQP6-F1
#
_cell.length_a   1.000
_cell.length_b   1.000
_cell.length_c   1.000
_cell.angle_alpha   90.00
_cell.angle_beta   90.00
_cell.angle_gamma   90.00
#
_symmetry.space_group_name_H-M   'P 1'
#
loop_
_entity.id
_entity.type
_entity.pdbx_description
1 polymer ?
#
loop_
_entity_poly.entity_id
_entity_poly.type
_entity_poly.pdbx_seq_one_letter_code
_entity_poly.pdbx_strand_id
1 'polypeptide(L)'
;MLLTRDMIREKLGGCSWPTALRRLRALGIEPKRAGREAYITDDQLESAINGGDRQKHQEVTGPNWSALEQASTSAGKRPHSDKLRV
;
A
#
# COMPACT_ATOMS: atom_id res chain seq x y z
N MET A 1 10.85 -9.28 9.58
CA MET A 1 9.99 -9.16 10.78
C MET A 1 8.74 -8.34 10.44
N LEU A 2 7.56 -8.66 10.99
CA LEU A 2 6.35 -7.83 10.81
C LEU A 2 6.32 -6.73 11.88
N LEU A 3 6.16 -5.47 11.47
CA LEU A 3 6.05 -4.33 12.36
C LEU A 3 4.57 -4.00 12.59
N THR A 4 4.19 -3.83 13.86
CA THR A 4 2.87 -3.33 14.24
C THR A 4 2.81 -1.81 14.17
N ARG A 5 1.61 -1.26 14.28
CA ARG A 5 1.35 0.19 14.25
C ARG A 5 2.26 0.97 15.21
N ASP A 6 2.46 0.47 16.42
CA ASP A 6 3.30 1.14 17.43
C ASP A 6 4.78 0.99 17.12
N MET A 7 5.23 -0.19 16.68
CA MET A 7 6.62 -0.39 16.24
C MET A 7 7.00 0.51 15.06
N ILE A 8 6.09 0.70 14.11
CA ILE A 8 6.28 1.61 12.98
C ILE A 8 6.46 3.04 13.48
N ARG A 9 5.65 3.48 14.45
CA ARG A 9 5.73 4.84 15.01
C ARG A 9 7.06 5.06 15.73
N GLU A 10 7.50 4.09 16.53
CA GLU A 10 8.79 4.11 17.21
C GLU A 10 9.95 4.20 16.21
N LYS A 11 9.96 3.33 15.19
CA LYS A 11 10.99 3.37 14.13
C LYS A 11 10.98 4.67 13.32
N LEU A 12 9.83 5.32 13.19
CA LEU A 12 9.69 6.62 12.55
C LEU A 12 9.86 7.81 13.52
N GLY A 13 10.47 7.59 14.69
CA GLY A 13 10.82 8.64 15.65
C GLY A 13 9.76 8.97 16.69
N GLY A 14 8.97 7.99 17.14
CA GLY A 14 8.01 8.11 18.25
C GLY A 14 6.82 9.03 17.95
N CYS A 15 6.43 9.20 16.69
CA CYS A 15 5.41 10.19 16.30
C CYS A 15 3.96 9.65 16.37
N SER A 16 2.98 10.53 16.20
CA SER A 16 1.57 10.14 16.09
C SER A 16 1.32 9.33 14.80
N TRP A 17 0.34 8.42 14.82
CA TRP A 17 0.03 7.58 13.65
C TRP A 17 -0.26 8.36 12.35
N PRO A 18 -1.00 9.49 12.36
CA PRO A 18 -1.19 10.29 11.14
C PRO A 18 0.13 10.81 10.58
N THR A 19 1.07 11.21 11.43
CA THR A 19 2.40 11.66 11.02
C THR A 19 3.25 10.51 10.47
N ALA A 20 3.24 9.36 11.15
CA ALA A 20 3.89 8.15 10.68
C ALA A 20 3.37 7.72 9.30
N LEU A 21 2.05 7.74 9.10
CA LEU A 21 1.42 7.41 7.82
C LEU A 21 1.80 8.37 6.70
N ARG A 22 1.90 9.69 6.98
CA ARG A 22 2.40 10.66 6.00
C ARG A 22 3.85 10.36 5.60
N ARG A 23 4.70 10.00 6.56
CA ARG A 23 6.11 9.62 6.30
C ARG A 23 6.20 8.35 5.46
N LEU A 24 5.43 7.31 5.81
CA LEU A 24 5.35 6.08 5.01
C LEU A 24 4.92 6.36 3.57
N ARG A 25 3.88 7.19 3.38
CA ARG A 25 3.43 7.57 2.03
C ARG A 25 4.47 8.39 1.26
N ALA A 26 5.21 9.27 1.93
CA ALA A 26 6.31 10.00 1.31
C ALA A 26 7.45 9.08 0.86
N LEU A 27 7.61 7.93 1.54
CA LEU A 27 8.52 6.85 1.17
C LEU A 27 7.91 5.86 0.17
N GLY A 28 6.69 6.09 -0.31
CA GLY A 28 6.00 5.17 -1.23
C GLY A 28 5.50 3.87 -0.59
N ILE A 29 5.49 3.77 0.74
CA ILE A 29 5.02 2.59 1.47
C ILE A 29 3.55 2.77 1.85
N GLU A 30 2.74 1.76 1.54
CA GLU A 30 1.36 1.67 2.00
C GLU A 30 1.20 0.54 3.03
N PRO A 31 0.93 0.85 4.31
CA PRO A 31 0.78 -0.16 5.35
C PRO A 31 -0.54 -0.93 5.20
N LYS A 32 -0.49 -2.26 5.37
CA LYS A 32 -1.69 -3.12 5.35
C LYS A 32 -2.52 -2.87 6.60
N ARG A 33 -3.82 -2.67 6.43
CA ARG A 33 -4.74 -2.39 7.53
C ARG A 33 -5.51 -3.63 7.95
N ALA A 34 -5.56 -3.90 9.25
CA ALA A 34 -6.50 -4.86 9.84
C ALA A 34 -7.24 -4.17 10.99
N GLY A 35 -8.46 -3.71 10.72
CA GLY A 35 -9.25 -2.94 11.69
C GLY A 35 -8.56 -1.64 12.12
N ARG A 36 -8.19 -1.56 13.40
CA ARG A 36 -7.53 -0.39 14.02
C ARG A 36 -5.99 -0.47 13.98
N GLU A 37 -5.45 -1.59 13.51
CA GLU A 37 -4.02 -1.83 13.38
C GLU A 37 -3.55 -1.68 11.93
N ALA A 38 -2.24 -1.51 11.80
CA ALA A 38 -1.56 -1.38 10.52
C ALA A 38 -0.21 -2.07 10.59
N TYR A 39 0.19 -2.73 9.50
CA TYR A 39 1.39 -3.55 9.45
C TYR A 39 2.19 -3.32 8.17
N ILE A 40 3.51 -3.35 8.31
CA ILE A 40 4.50 -3.42 7.22
C ILE A 40 5.59 -4.39 7.64
N THR A 41 6.39 -4.88 6.71
CA THR A 41 7.60 -5.60 7.08
C THR A 41 8.73 -4.63 7.41
N ASP A 42 9.62 -5.05 8.30
CA ASP A 42 10.81 -4.29 8.65
C ASP A 42 11.69 -4.04 7.42
N ASP A 43 11.81 -5.04 6.56
CA ASP A 43 12.52 -4.98 5.29
C ASP A 43 11.94 -3.93 4.32
N GLN A 44 10.61 -3.79 4.26
CA GLN A 44 9.97 -2.72 3.47
C GLN A 44 10.34 -1.33 4.01
N LEU A 45 10.35 -1.16 5.34
CA LEU A 45 10.68 0.09 5.98
C LEU A 45 12.16 0.43 5.78
N GLU A 46 13.06 -0.52 6.03
CA GLU A 46 14.50 -0.34 5.84
C GLU A 46 14.86 -0.12 4.38
N SER A 47 14.25 -0.86 3.45
CA SER A 47 14.47 -0.67 2.01
C SER A 47 14.04 0.71 1.54
N ALA A 48 12.95 1.28 2.07
CA ALA A 48 12.51 2.61 1.68
C ALA A 48 13.32 3.74 2.33
N ILE A 49 13.83 3.52 3.55
CA ILE A 49 14.71 4.48 4.24
C ILE A 49 16.11 4.47 3.60
N ASN A 50 16.67 3.29 3.33
CA ASN A 50 18.02 3.13 2.77
C ASN A 50 18.05 3.29 1.24
N GLY A 51 16.96 2.97 0.56
CA GLY A 51 16.77 3.10 -0.89
C GLY A 51 16.41 4.52 -1.35
N GLY A 52 16.58 5.54 -0.49
CA GLY A 52 16.31 6.94 -0.78
C GLY A 52 17.17 7.59 -1.88
N ASP A 53 17.85 6.80 -2.71
CA ASP A 53 18.60 7.23 -3.90
C ASP A 53 18.19 6.40 -5.13
N ARG A 54 16.90 6.43 -5.50
CA ARG A 54 16.43 6.28 -6.88
C ARG A 54 14.92 6.49 -6.99
N GLN A 55 14.56 7.21 -8.05
CA GLN A 55 13.21 7.43 -8.59
C GLN A 55 12.40 8.59 -8.01
N LYS A 56 12.90 9.79 -8.30
CA LYS A 56 12.07 10.71 -9.10
C LYS A 56 11.74 10.02 -10.44
N HIS A 57 10.44 9.90 -10.75
CA HIS A 57 9.84 9.59 -12.06
C HIS A 57 10.11 8.20 -12.67
N GLN A 58 9.12 7.30 -12.63
CA GLN A 58 8.43 6.77 -13.83
C GLN A 58 7.47 5.64 -13.45
N GLU A 59 6.19 5.89 -13.70
CA GLU A 59 5.13 4.94 -14.06
C GLU A 59 5.63 3.56 -14.53
N VAL A 60 5.42 2.49 -13.74
CA VAL A 60 5.11 1.13 -14.23
C VAL A 60 4.41 0.36 -13.09
N THR A 61 3.14 -0.01 -13.33
CA THR A 61 2.31 -1.02 -12.65
C THR A 61 2.81 -1.56 -11.31
N GLY A 62 2.14 -1.16 -10.21
CA GLY A 62 2.17 -1.90 -8.96
C GLY A 62 1.74 -3.38 -9.17
N PRO A 63 1.96 -4.26 -8.17
CA PRO A 63 1.54 -5.66 -8.27
C PRO A 63 0.08 -5.70 -8.73
N ASN A 64 -0.24 -6.53 -9.72
CA ASN A 64 -1.61 -6.66 -10.22
C ASN A 64 -2.50 -7.34 -9.16
N TRP A 65 -2.89 -6.57 -8.15
CA TRP A 65 -3.80 -6.98 -7.08
C TRP A 65 -5.20 -7.31 -7.63
N SER A 66 -5.54 -6.82 -8.83
CA SER A 66 -6.78 -7.14 -9.54
C SER A 66 -6.90 -8.63 -9.89
N ALA A 67 -5.78 -9.35 -10.08
CA ALA A 67 -5.82 -10.81 -10.26
C ALA A 67 -6.21 -11.56 -8.96
N LEU A 68 -5.89 -10.99 -7.80
CA LEU A 68 -6.28 -11.52 -6.49
C LEU A 68 -7.73 -11.16 -6.13
N GLU A 69 -8.19 -9.97 -6.52
CA GLU A 69 -9.60 -9.57 -6.40
C GLU A 69 -10.51 -10.35 -7.35
N GLN A 70 -10.04 -10.68 -8.57
CA GLN A 70 -10.77 -11.54 -9.51
C GLN A 70 -10.90 -12.99 -9.01
N ALA A 71 -9.87 -13.53 -8.35
CA ALA A 71 -9.98 -14.82 -7.66
C ALA A 71 -10.99 -14.79 -6.49
N SER A 72 -11.27 -13.59 -5.95
CA SER A 72 -12.23 -13.35 -4.87
C SER A 72 -13.64 -13.00 -5.38
N THR A 73 -13.81 -12.66 -6.66
CA THR A 73 -15.07 -12.22 -7.30
C THR A 73 -15.60 -13.21 -8.36
N SER A 74 -15.27 -14.49 -8.22
CA SER A 74 -16.00 -15.58 -8.92
C SER A 74 -17.47 -15.73 -8.46
N ALA A 75 -17.97 -14.81 -7.62
CA ALA A 75 -19.37 -14.73 -7.24
C ALA A 75 -20.10 -13.58 -7.96
N GLY A 76 -20.68 -13.88 -9.13
CA GLY A 76 -21.96 -13.26 -9.52
C GLY A 76 -22.02 -12.35 -10.75
N LYS A 77 -22.44 -12.96 -11.86
CA LYS A 77 -23.48 -12.50 -12.81
C LYS A 77 -23.36 -11.12 -13.52
N ARG A 78 -23.03 -11.26 -14.82
CA ARG A 78 -23.76 -10.84 -16.04
C ARG A 78 -23.56 -9.42 -16.64
N PRO A 79 -23.55 -9.32 -17.98
CA PRO A 79 -23.07 -8.14 -18.73
C PRO A 79 -24.22 -7.21 -19.14
N HIS A 80 -23.93 -5.91 -19.30
CA HIS A 80 -24.82 -5.02 -20.04
C HIS A 80 -24.03 -4.05 -20.94
N SER A 81 -24.09 -4.36 -22.23
CA SER A 81 -23.81 -3.51 -23.37
C SER A 81 -24.84 -2.37 -23.45
N ASP A 82 -24.48 -1.15 -23.86
CA ASP A 82 -25.14 -0.43 -24.98
C ASP A 82 -24.52 0.96 -25.28
N LYS A 83 -24.10 1.13 -26.55
CA LYS A 83 -24.28 2.27 -27.50
C LYS A 83 -24.01 3.71 -27.03
N LEU A 84 -23.10 4.52 -27.58
CA LEU A 84 -22.76 4.93 -28.97
C LEU A 84 -23.87 5.72 -29.69
N ARG A 85 -23.54 6.99 -30.06
CA ARG A 85 -24.23 7.99 -30.91
C ARG A 85 -25.46 8.69 -30.28
N VAL A 86 -25.68 10.00 -30.43
CA VAL A 86 -25.32 11.00 -31.47
C VAL A 86 -24.92 12.32 -30.81
#